data_AF-A0AAE1QIB9-F1
#
_entry.id   AF-A0AAE1QIB9-F1
#
_cell.length_a   1.000
_cell.length_b   1.000
_cell.length_c   1.000
_cell.angle_alpha   90.00
_cell.angle_beta   90.00
_cell.angle_gamma   90.00
#
_symmetry.space_group_name_H-M   'P 1'
#
loop_
_entity.id
_entity.type
_entity.pdbx_description
1 polymer ?
#
loop_
_entity_poly.entity_id
_entity_poly.type
_entity_poly.pdbx_seq_one_letter_code
_entity_poly.pdbx_strand_id
1 'polypeptide(L)'
;MHHTKCARLQKYVIAPSFATKLRSEIGDQFYSLVADESTNEANVSCLALCIRFYSTCKKSVVDTFYRLVPLEDATANTLYQTVKRCLTEDGLDVKKMIGLGTDGASSMIGRTHSLSTLLRVDNPELTLIKCVCHSLHLAASKAFDCLPTIIDFLVRETHNWFSNSPKRTNEYQAIYKVLENSVPKKVPGMSGTRWLARLEAVNVIIDQWEALKLHFELSASKERCHTTRTLHDAYRDDQNKLYLLFVRKTLKEVVRVNKIFQAQAADITKVTQDLVAMYRNLMNIVVNPKHLSKCSDENLPKLKFLDHVMPCEAMNFGYEFNTFAVDCSLTKVQVQYVKERCKEFVIELINQVQMRLPDNVETLLMLKKFHPSIATSQIKDSVAQIGARYRSTFEDLDGLENEWSSIGLQQWPKNCLGNLISFWTEVNEKENSAGEKLFSNISSLVLSLLSLPFSNATVERIFSQMNVVHSKLRNRLNVRSVEALLQIRYGLIHYFQSCVNFEPSDDMIRNFNSKGTAEEEEDNIIALDVQ
;
A
#
# COMPACT_ATOMS: atom_id res chain seq x y z
N MET A 1 32.71 17.54 19.38
CA MET A 1 33.09 16.53 18.37
C MET A 1 32.33 16.85 17.09
N HIS A 2 33.04 17.13 15.99
CA HIS A 2 32.55 17.82 14.78
C HIS A 2 31.27 17.25 14.15
N HIS A 3 30.12 17.91 14.33
CA HIS A 3 28.88 17.59 13.63
C HIS A 3 29.05 17.58 12.09
N THR A 4 29.93 18.45 11.57
CA THR A 4 30.31 18.51 10.14
C THR A 4 31.03 17.25 9.67
N LYS A 5 31.98 16.72 10.44
CA LYS A 5 32.71 15.49 10.05
C LYS A 5 31.80 14.28 9.95
N CYS A 6 30.89 14.09 10.92
CA CYS A 6 29.93 12.99 10.88
C CYS A 6 28.98 13.10 9.67
N ALA A 7 28.42 14.29 9.43
CA ALA A 7 27.54 14.54 8.28
C ALA A 7 28.26 14.29 6.94
N ARG A 8 29.53 14.67 6.84
CA ARG A 8 30.35 14.42 5.64
C ARG A 8 30.59 12.93 5.41
N LEU A 9 30.96 12.18 6.45
CA LEU A 9 31.17 10.74 6.33
C LEU A 9 29.89 10.02 5.87
N GLN A 10 28.75 10.44 6.39
CA GLN A 10 27.46 9.91 5.97
C GLN A 10 27.20 10.19 4.48
N LYS A 11 27.34 11.46 4.05
CA LYS A 11 27.02 11.89 2.68
C LYS A 11 28.01 11.43 1.62
N TYR A 12 29.30 11.37 1.94
CA TYR A 12 30.37 11.24 0.95
C TYR A 12 31.12 9.91 1.00
N VAL A 13 30.91 9.11 2.06
CA VAL A 13 31.60 7.81 2.22
C VAL A 13 30.60 6.66 2.33
N ILE A 14 29.79 6.66 3.40
CA ILE A 14 28.95 5.49 3.73
C ILE A 14 27.75 5.39 2.77
N ALA A 15 26.97 6.46 2.60
CA ALA A 15 25.81 6.43 1.71
C ALA A 15 26.17 6.13 0.24
N PRO A 16 27.20 6.78 -0.36
CA PRO A 16 27.60 6.46 -1.74
C PRO A 16 28.09 5.02 -1.90
N SER A 17 28.80 4.47 -0.90
CA SER A 17 29.26 3.07 -0.96
C SER A 17 28.07 2.10 -0.95
N PHE A 18 27.05 2.33 -0.13
CA PHE A 18 25.81 1.54 -0.19
C PHE A 18 25.06 1.71 -1.51
N ALA A 19 24.99 2.92 -2.06
CA ALA A 19 24.37 3.16 -3.35
C ALA A 19 25.10 2.43 -4.49
N THR A 20 26.44 2.44 -4.50
CA THR A 20 27.24 1.66 -5.45
C THR A 20 27.01 0.16 -5.30
N LYS A 21 26.98 -0.35 -4.07
CA LYS A 21 26.71 -1.77 -3.81
C LYS A 21 25.33 -2.18 -4.32
N LEU A 22 24.31 -1.34 -4.10
CA LEU A 22 22.95 -1.57 -4.61
C LEU A 22 22.93 -1.62 -6.14
N ARG A 23 23.57 -0.66 -6.80
CA ARG A 23 23.67 -0.62 -8.28
C ARG A 23 24.38 -1.86 -8.83
N SER A 24 25.46 -2.29 -8.20
CA SER A 24 26.18 -3.52 -8.62
C SER A 24 25.36 -4.79 -8.40
N GLU A 25 24.52 -4.83 -7.36
CA GLU A 25 23.63 -5.95 -7.08
C GLU A 25 22.48 -6.03 -8.09
N ILE A 26 21.97 -4.88 -8.55
CA ILE A 26 20.97 -4.80 -9.61
C ILE A 26 21.61 -5.22 -10.95
N GLY A 27 22.71 -4.59 -11.35
CA GLY A 27 23.36 -4.87 -12.64
C GLY A 27 22.43 -4.61 -13.83
N ASP A 28 22.37 -5.54 -14.78
CA ASP A 28 21.55 -5.46 -16.00
C ASP A 28 20.19 -6.19 -15.89
N GLN A 29 19.78 -6.56 -14.68
CA GLN A 29 18.53 -7.30 -14.48
C GLN A 29 17.29 -6.38 -14.57
N PHE A 30 16.13 -6.99 -14.77
CA PHE A 30 14.85 -6.28 -14.72
C PHE A 30 14.50 -5.85 -13.28
N TYR A 31 13.96 -4.64 -13.17
CA TYR A 31 13.59 -4.04 -11.88
C TYR A 31 12.28 -3.27 -11.99
N SER A 32 11.71 -2.91 -10.85
CA SER A 32 10.57 -1.99 -10.76
C SER A 32 10.88 -0.84 -9.83
N LEU A 33 10.19 0.28 -10.05
CA LEU A 33 10.21 1.41 -9.13
C LEU A 33 8.89 1.53 -8.39
N VAL A 34 8.94 1.94 -7.13
CA VAL A 34 7.78 2.48 -6.42
C VAL A 34 8.05 3.94 -6.15
N ALA A 35 7.22 4.81 -6.71
CA ALA A 35 7.38 6.25 -6.66
C ALA A 35 6.18 6.87 -5.95
N ASP A 36 6.46 7.73 -4.98
CA ASP A 36 5.44 8.47 -4.27
C ASP A 36 5.94 9.87 -3.93
N GLU A 37 5.01 10.82 -3.87
CA GLU A 37 5.30 12.21 -3.53
C GLU A 37 4.93 12.47 -2.07
N SER A 38 5.76 13.22 -1.36
CA SER A 38 5.38 13.77 -0.07
C SER A 38 5.96 15.16 0.12
N THR A 39 5.16 16.04 0.70
CA THR A 39 5.64 17.35 1.14
C THR A 39 6.16 17.23 2.56
N ASN A 40 7.42 17.60 2.78
CA ASN A 40 7.98 17.64 4.12
C ASN A 40 7.47 18.85 4.91
N GLU A 41 7.79 18.90 6.20
CA GLU A 41 7.32 19.97 7.08
C GLU A 41 7.99 21.33 6.83
N ALA A 42 9.00 21.39 5.96
CA ALA A 42 9.60 22.61 5.46
C ALA A 42 8.96 23.08 4.13
N ASN A 43 7.80 22.52 3.75
CA ASN A 43 7.10 22.77 2.48
C ASN A 43 7.91 22.45 1.22
N VAL A 44 8.89 21.55 1.31
CA VAL A 44 9.60 21.02 0.14
C VAL A 44 8.91 19.74 -0.31
N SER A 45 8.45 19.71 -1.56
CA SER A 45 7.96 18.46 -2.18
C SER A 45 9.15 17.57 -2.51
N CYS A 46 9.04 16.29 -2.18
CA CYS A 46 10.07 15.29 -2.44
C CYS A 46 9.45 14.08 -3.15
N LEU A 47 10.17 13.57 -4.14
CA LEU A 47 9.94 12.27 -4.75
C LEU A 47 10.76 11.21 -4.02
N ALA A 48 10.08 10.26 -3.37
CA ALA A 48 10.72 9.07 -2.84
C ALA A 48 10.64 7.95 -3.86
N LEU A 49 11.78 7.34 -4.17
CA LEU A 49 11.90 6.18 -5.05
C LEU A 49 12.39 4.98 -4.24
N CYS A 50 11.63 3.90 -4.30
CA CYS A 50 12.09 2.55 -3.99
C CYS A 50 12.40 1.80 -5.26
N ILE A 51 13.34 0.87 -5.17
CA ILE A 51 13.60 -0.11 -6.21
C ILE A 51 13.24 -1.51 -5.72
N ARG A 52 12.67 -2.32 -6.61
CA ARG A 52 12.30 -3.71 -6.37
C ARG A 52 12.86 -4.61 -7.46
N PHE A 53 13.59 -5.65 -7.07
CA PHE A 53 14.27 -6.56 -8.00
C PHE A 53 14.55 -7.92 -7.33
N TYR A 54 15.00 -8.90 -8.10
CA TYR A 54 15.43 -10.20 -7.56
C TYR A 54 16.90 -10.15 -7.11
N SER A 55 17.17 -10.35 -5.82
CA SER A 55 18.54 -10.42 -5.32
C SER A 55 19.05 -11.85 -5.38
N THR A 56 20.02 -12.11 -6.27
CA THR A 56 20.72 -13.40 -6.35
C THR A 56 21.44 -13.72 -5.04
N CYS A 57 22.02 -12.73 -4.37
CA CYS A 57 22.71 -12.92 -3.08
C CYS A 57 21.75 -13.36 -1.97
N LYS A 58 20.51 -12.86 -1.98
CA LYS A 58 19.49 -13.18 -0.97
C LYS A 58 18.52 -14.26 -1.40
N LYS A 59 18.61 -14.73 -2.65
CA LYS A 59 17.70 -15.70 -3.25
C LYS A 59 16.22 -15.30 -3.12
N SER A 60 15.93 -14.00 -3.22
CA SER A 60 14.59 -13.46 -2.97
C SER A 60 14.35 -12.12 -3.68
N VAL A 61 13.08 -11.80 -3.93
CA VAL A 61 12.68 -10.46 -4.39
C VAL A 61 12.70 -9.49 -3.23
N VAL A 62 13.42 -8.39 -3.41
CA VAL A 62 13.68 -7.39 -2.38
C VAL A 62 13.17 -6.03 -2.83
N ASP A 63 12.64 -5.26 -1.89
CA ASP A 63 12.34 -3.84 -2.03
C ASP A 63 13.23 -3.04 -1.08
N THR A 64 13.86 -1.98 -1.59
CA THR A 64 14.72 -1.10 -0.78
C THR A 64 14.67 0.34 -1.26
N PHE A 65 15.14 1.25 -0.41
CA PHE A 65 15.28 2.66 -0.73
C PHE A 65 16.28 2.85 -1.88
N TYR A 66 15.92 3.69 -2.85
CA TYR A 66 16.76 4.02 -3.99
C TYR A 66 17.21 5.48 -3.96
N ARG A 67 16.26 6.43 -3.99
CA ARG A 67 16.53 7.87 -4.02
C ARG A 67 15.47 8.67 -3.29
N LEU A 68 15.85 9.82 -2.75
CA LEU A 68 14.94 10.87 -2.29
C LEU A 68 15.36 12.17 -2.96
N VAL A 69 14.50 12.70 -3.82
CA VAL A 69 14.84 13.83 -4.69
C VAL A 69 13.89 15.00 -4.41
N PRO A 70 14.39 16.23 -4.16
CA PRO A 70 13.52 17.39 -4.07
C PRO A 70 12.88 17.68 -5.44
N LEU A 71 11.64 18.16 -5.42
CA LEU A 71 10.90 18.58 -6.60
C LEU A 71 10.59 20.07 -6.52
N GLU A 72 10.76 20.77 -7.64
CA GLU A 72 10.30 22.16 -7.79
C GLU A 72 8.79 22.21 -8.03
N ASP A 73 8.29 21.30 -8.87
CA ASP A 73 6.87 21.06 -9.09
C ASP A 73 6.56 19.57 -9.22
N ALA A 74 5.28 19.22 -9.06
CA ALA A 74 4.76 17.86 -9.15
C ALA A 74 4.14 17.55 -10.53
N THR A 75 4.61 18.21 -11.60
CA THR A 75 4.08 17.97 -12.95
C THR A 75 4.60 16.64 -13.50
N ALA A 76 3.83 16.05 -14.43
CA ALA A 76 4.20 14.80 -15.08
C ALA A 76 5.58 14.86 -15.76
N ASN A 77 5.92 15.98 -16.39
CA ASN A 77 7.20 16.16 -17.07
C ASN A 77 8.36 16.25 -16.07
N THR A 78 8.23 17.04 -15.00
CA THR A 78 9.26 17.14 -13.96
C THR A 78 9.53 15.79 -13.31
N LEU A 79 8.47 15.05 -12.98
CA LEU A 79 8.59 13.69 -12.44
C LEU A 79 9.33 12.76 -13.41
N TYR A 80 8.96 12.77 -14.69
CA TYR A 80 9.59 11.94 -15.72
C TYR A 80 11.08 12.27 -15.90
N GLN A 81 11.42 13.56 -16.04
CA GLN A 81 12.80 13.99 -16.18
C GLN A 81 13.63 13.66 -14.95
N THR A 82 13.08 13.85 -13.75
CA THR A 82 13.76 13.49 -12.49
C THR A 82 14.03 11.98 -12.41
N VAL A 83 13.03 11.14 -12.68
CA VAL A 83 13.21 9.67 -12.67
C VAL A 83 14.24 9.24 -13.71
N LYS A 84 14.12 9.73 -14.95
CA LYS A 84 15.05 9.40 -16.05
C LYS A 84 16.48 9.83 -15.74
N ARG A 85 16.65 11.02 -15.17
CA ARG A 85 17.95 11.54 -14.74
C ARG A 85 18.57 10.64 -13.66
N CYS A 86 17.83 10.30 -12.61
CA CYS A 86 18.33 9.41 -11.55
C CYS A 86 18.78 8.06 -12.11
N LEU A 87 17.97 7.44 -12.97
CA LEU A 87 18.30 6.16 -13.59
C LEU A 87 19.56 6.26 -14.47
N THR A 88 19.65 7.32 -15.28
CA THR A 88 20.81 7.54 -16.17
C THR A 88 22.10 7.79 -15.38
N GLU A 89 22.06 8.63 -14.34
CA GLU A 89 23.20 8.91 -13.44
C GLU A 89 23.71 7.64 -12.73
N ASP A 90 22.80 6.69 -12.47
CA ASP A 90 23.09 5.43 -11.80
C ASP A 90 23.35 4.26 -12.76
N GLY A 91 23.34 4.49 -14.08
CA GLY A 91 23.60 3.48 -15.10
C GLY A 91 22.51 2.41 -15.21
N LEU A 92 21.28 2.71 -14.78
CA LEU A 92 20.14 1.80 -14.85
C LEU A 92 19.33 2.07 -16.14
N ASP A 93 19.13 1.05 -16.96
CA ASP A 93 18.36 1.18 -18.19
C ASP A 93 16.85 1.26 -17.91
N VAL A 94 16.20 2.29 -18.43
CA VAL A 94 14.74 2.49 -18.36
C VAL A 94 13.98 1.35 -19.05
N LYS A 95 14.56 0.73 -20.09
CA LYS A 95 13.94 -0.41 -20.78
C LYS A 95 13.88 -1.67 -19.92
N LYS A 96 14.74 -1.78 -18.90
CA LYS A 96 14.71 -2.87 -17.91
C LYS A 96 13.73 -2.60 -16.77
N MET A 97 13.08 -1.44 -16.74
CA MET A 97 12.05 -1.11 -15.75
C MET A 97 10.71 -1.73 -16.14
N ILE A 98 10.38 -2.90 -15.60
CA ILE A 98 9.15 -3.65 -15.91
C ILE A 98 7.90 -3.12 -15.20
N GLY A 99 8.08 -2.38 -14.10
CA GLY A 99 6.98 -2.00 -13.22
C GLY A 99 7.14 -0.63 -12.59
N LEU A 100 6.02 0.11 -12.50
CA LEU A 100 5.90 1.35 -11.74
C LEU A 100 4.77 1.22 -10.72
N GLY A 101 5.09 1.37 -9.43
CA GLY A 101 4.14 1.45 -8.33
C GLY A 101 3.91 2.90 -7.91
N THR A 102 2.66 3.35 -7.78
CA THR A 102 2.32 4.74 -7.37
C THR A 102 0.97 4.81 -6.66
N ASP A 103 0.76 5.82 -5.81
CA ASP A 103 -0.48 6.07 -5.07
C ASP A 103 -1.69 6.38 -5.98
N GLY A 104 -1.43 6.78 -7.22
CA GLY A 104 -2.46 7.11 -8.21
C GLY A 104 -2.77 8.60 -8.35
N ALA A 105 -1.85 9.49 -7.95
CA ALA A 105 -1.95 10.91 -8.28
C ALA A 105 -2.07 11.15 -9.80
N SER A 106 -2.82 12.19 -10.21
CA SER A 106 -3.09 12.45 -11.63
C SER A 106 -1.83 12.73 -12.45
N SER A 107 -0.83 13.39 -11.88
CA SER A 107 0.49 13.61 -12.50
C SER A 107 1.29 12.31 -12.70
N MET A 108 1.01 11.28 -11.89
CA MET A 108 1.67 9.97 -11.94
C MET A 108 0.97 8.99 -12.90
N ILE A 109 -0.37 8.97 -12.90
CA ILE A 109 -1.17 7.95 -13.60
C ILE A 109 -2.24 8.48 -14.57
N GLY A 110 -2.28 9.80 -14.82
CA GLY A 110 -3.20 10.43 -15.76
C GLY A 110 -3.18 9.78 -17.14
N ARG A 111 -4.35 9.66 -17.78
CA ARG A 111 -4.54 8.91 -19.03
C ARG A 111 -3.84 9.52 -20.24
N THR A 112 -3.71 10.85 -20.26
CA THR A 112 -3.21 11.60 -21.43
C THR A 112 -1.78 12.08 -21.24
N HIS A 113 -1.44 12.57 -20.03
CA HIS A 113 -0.13 13.10 -19.73
C HIS A 113 0.21 12.89 -18.26
N SER A 114 1.06 11.90 -18.01
CA SER A 114 1.51 11.47 -16.68
C SER A 114 2.87 10.77 -16.74
N LEU A 115 3.54 10.64 -15.59
CA LEU A 115 4.77 9.87 -15.45
C LEU A 115 4.66 8.50 -16.13
N SER A 116 3.58 7.76 -15.85
CA SER A 116 3.36 6.43 -16.42
C SER A 116 3.22 6.43 -17.95
N THR A 117 2.52 7.43 -18.51
CA THR A 117 2.36 7.53 -19.98
C THR A 117 3.66 7.90 -20.67
N LEU A 118 4.48 8.76 -20.05
CA LEU A 118 5.77 9.18 -20.60
C LEU A 118 6.79 8.05 -20.54
N LEU A 119 6.88 7.32 -19.42
CA LEU A 119 7.76 6.16 -19.31
C LEU A 119 7.36 5.02 -20.25
N ARG A 120 6.06 4.86 -20.56
CA ARG A 120 5.58 3.87 -21.54
C ARG A 120 6.01 4.15 -22.98
N VAL A 121 6.34 5.40 -23.31
CA VAL A 121 6.94 5.73 -24.62
C VAL A 121 8.35 5.14 -24.72
N ASP A 122 9.12 5.23 -23.63
CA ASP A 122 10.48 4.67 -23.58
C ASP A 122 10.49 3.14 -23.39
N ASN A 123 9.52 2.61 -22.64
CA ASN A 123 9.33 1.17 -22.40
C ASN A 123 7.85 0.75 -22.53
N PRO A 124 7.40 0.25 -23.69
CA PRO A 124 6.02 -0.19 -23.90
C PRO A 124 5.58 -1.36 -23.01
N GLU A 125 6.51 -2.18 -22.51
CA GLU A 125 6.20 -3.33 -21.64
C GLU A 125 5.98 -2.93 -20.17
N LEU A 126 6.16 -1.64 -19.83
CA LEU A 126 6.02 -1.12 -18.48
C LEU A 126 4.60 -1.31 -17.93
N THR A 127 4.50 -2.09 -16.85
CA THR A 127 3.24 -2.31 -16.14
C THR A 127 3.08 -1.32 -14.98
N LEU A 128 1.95 -0.61 -14.99
CA LEU A 128 1.59 0.30 -13.92
C LEU A 128 0.81 -0.48 -12.85
N ILE A 129 1.28 -0.43 -11.60
CA ILE A 129 0.57 -0.97 -10.45
C ILE A 129 0.13 0.19 -9.56
N LYS A 130 -1.18 0.36 -9.41
CA LYS A 130 -1.72 1.37 -8.49
C LYS A 130 -1.63 0.86 -7.06
N CYS A 131 -1.47 1.73 -6.08
CA CYS A 131 -1.50 1.32 -4.69
C CYS A 131 -2.88 0.73 -4.34
N VAL A 132 -2.92 -0.57 -4.01
CA VAL A 132 -4.16 -1.23 -3.55
C VAL A 132 -4.67 -0.55 -2.28
N CYS A 133 -3.78 -0.25 -1.34
CA CYS A 133 -4.14 0.36 -0.07
C CYS A 133 -4.79 1.74 -0.25
N HIS A 134 -4.17 2.60 -1.07
CA HIS A 134 -4.71 3.93 -1.39
C HIS A 134 -6.02 3.83 -2.17
N SER A 135 -6.10 2.92 -3.14
CA SER A 135 -7.31 2.70 -3.95
C SER A 135 -8.50 2.24 -3.10
N LEU A 136 -8.30 1.28 -2.19
CA LEU A 136 -9.33 0.84 -1.24
C LEU A 136 -9.73 1.96 -0.29
N HIS A 137 -8.77 2.77 0.14
CA HIS A 137 -9.04 3.91 0.98
C HIS A 137 -9.92 4.95 0.26
N LEU A 138 -9.59 5.34 -0.97
CA LEU A 138 -10.39 6.26 -1.78
C LEU A 138 -11.77 5.68 -2.10
N ALA A 139 -11.86 4.38 -2.39
CA ALA A 139 -13.12 3.71 -2.66
C ALA A 139 -14.05 3.76 -1.44
N ALA A 140 -13.52 3.44 -0.24
CA ALA A 140 -14.26 3.61 1.00
C ALA A 140 -14.69 5.07 1.20
N SER A 141 -13.78 6.03 0.98
CA SER A 141 -14.10 7.45 1.13
C SER A 141 -15.24 7.92 0.25
N LYS A 142 -15.28 7.47 -1.01
CA LYS A 142 -16.34 7.80 -1.96
C LYS A 142 -17.66 7.12 -1.60
N ALA A 143 -17.62 5.87 -1.14
CA ALA A 143 -18.80 5.18 -0.65
C ALA A 143 -19.44 5.90 0.56
N PHE A 144 -18.62 6.49 1.45
CA PHE A 144 -19.13 7.26 2.58
C PHE A 144 -19.88 8.54 2.18
N ASP A 145 -19.63 9.09 1.00
CA ASP A 145 -20.39 10.24 0.49
C ASP A 145 -21.89 9.88 0.29
N CYS A 146 -22.23 8.58 0.23
CA CYS A 146 -23.62 8.09 0.19
C CYS A 146 -24.33 8.12 1.56
N LEU A 147 -23.58 8.20 2.66
CA LEU A 147 -24.14 8.24 4.01
C LEU A 147 -24.37 9.68 4.48
N PRO A 148 -25.28 9.90 5.44
CA PRO A 148 -25.47 11.23 6.02
C PRO A 148 -24.18 11.82 6.61
N THR A 149 -23.93 13.10 6.38
CA THR A 149 -22.74 13.82 6.87
C THR A 149 -22.60 13.81 8.40
N ILE A 150 -23.71 13.60 9.11
CA ILE A 150 -23.73 13.43 10.57
C ILE A 150 -22.90 12.23 11.03
N ILE A 151 -22.71 11.19 10.20
CA ILE A 151 -21.89 10.02 10.53
C ILE A 151 -20.40 10.38 10.60
N ASP A 152 -19.91 11.17 9.64
CA ASP A 152 -18.54 11.71 9.67
C ASP A 152 -18.34 12.58 10.90
N PHE A 153 -19.29 13.49 11.15
CA PHE A 153 -19.28 14.37 12.30
C PHE A 153 -19.27 13.60 13.63
N LEU A 154 -20.14 12.60 13.79
CA LEU A 154 -20.26 11.81 15.02
C LEU A 154 -18.92 11.14 15.35
N VAL A 155 -18.31 10.45 14.37
CA VAL A 155 -17.04 9.74 14.58
C VAL A 155 -15.91 10.71 14.91
N ARG A 156 -15.80 11.80 14.14
CA ARG A 156 -14.75 12.82 14.31
C ARG A 156 -14.86 13.57 15.63
N GLU A 157 -16.02 14.13 15.90
CA GLU A 157 -16.21 15.02 17.05
C GLU A 157 -16.26 14.25 18.36
N THR A 158 -16.65 12.97 18.35
CA THR A 158 -16.49 12.12 19.55
C THR A 158 -15.02 12.01 19.96
N HIS A 159 -14.10 11.83 19.00
CA HIS A 159 -12.66 11.85 19.32
C HIS A 159 -12.21 13.22 19.84
N ASN A 160 -12.50 14.29 19.10
CA ASN A 160 -12.08 15.65 19.46
C ASN A 160 -12.60 16.08 20.84
N TRP A 161 -13.82 15.67 21.19
CA TRP A 161 -14.45 15.97 22.45
C TRP A 161 -13.61 15.55 23.66
N PHE A 162 -13.01 14.35 23.60
CA PHE A 162 -12.14 13.82 24.65
C PHE A 162 -10.69 14.29 24.51
N SER A 163 -10.15 14.32 23.30
CA SER A 163 -8.75 14.74 23.05
C SER A 163 -8.46 16.17 23.49
N ASN A 164 -9.46 17.05 23.43
CA ASN A 164 -9.30 18.47 23.80
C ASN A 164 -9.53 18.74 25.29
N SER A 165 -9.94 17.74 26.08
CA SER A 165 -10.28 17.97 27.49
C SER A 165 -10.02 16.75 28.38
N PRO A 166 -8.98 16.82 29.24
CA PRO A 166 -8.76 15.85 30.30
C PRO A 166 -9.97 15.75 31.25
N LYS A 167 -10.67 16.87 31.51
CA LYS A 167 -11.86 16.89 32.35
C LYS A 167 -12.98 16.02 31.78
N ARG A 168 -13.34 16.20 30.51
CA ARG A 168 -14.37 15.40 29.83
C ARG A 168 -14.00 13.92 29.76
N THR A 169 -12.71 13.64 29.61
CA THR A 169 -12.18 12.25 29.64
C THR A 169 -12.41 11.61 31.02
N ASN A 170 -12.09 12.32 32.12
CA ASN A 170 -12.30 11.82 33.47
C ASN A 170 -13.79 11.64 33.81
N GLU A 171 -14.65 12.57 33.39
CA GLU A 171 -16.10 12.47 33.56
C GLU A 171 -16.67 11.23 32.87
N TYR A 172 -16.25 10.99 31.63
CA TYR A 172 -16.66 9.80 30.89
C TYR A 172 -16.13 8.50 31.52
N GLN A 173 -14.88 8.49 31.99
CA GLN A 173 -14.33 7.34 32.72
C GLN A 173 -15.14 7.01 33.98
N ALA A 174 -15.60 8.02 34.72
CA ALA A 174 -16.46 7.81 35.89
C ALA A 174 -17.81 7.19 35.50
N ILE A 175 -18.45 7.69 34.44
CA ILE A 175 -19.71 7.13 33.91
C ILE A 175 -19.50 5.67 33.46
N TYR A 176 -18.46 5.45 32.65
CA TYR A 176 -18.16 4.13 32.09
C TYR A 176 -17.84 3.10 33.19
N LYS A 177 -17.13 3.50 34.25
CA LYS A 177 -16.84 2.64 35.40
C LYS A 177 -18.11 2.21 36.13
N VAL A 178 -19.12 3.09 36.23
CA VAL A 178 -20.40 2.76 36.87
C VAL A 178 -21.22 1.79 36.01
N LEU A 179 -21.21 1.95 34.68
CA LEU A 179 -21.98 1.10 33.77
C LEU A 179 -21.33 -0.27 33.51
N GLU A 180 -20.02 -0.29 33.26
CA GLU A 180 -19.32 -1.44 32.67
C GLU A 180 -18.24 -2.04 33.60
N ASN A 181 -18.11 -1.51 34.83
CA ASN A 181 -17.09 -1.91 35.82
C ASN A 181 -15.66 -2.06 35.25
N SER A 182 -15.31 -1.22 34.28
CA SER A 182 -14.05 -1.29 33.53
C SER A 182 -13.61 0.09 33.06
N VAL A 183 -12.51 0.17 32.29
CA VAL A 183 -11.95 1.42 31.76
C VAL A 183 -12.34 1.55 30.29
N PRO A 184 -12.84 2.73 29.85
CA PRO A 184 -13.22 2.92 28.46
C PRO A 184 -12.01 2.86 27.53
N LYS A 185 -12.21 2.30 26.33
CA LYS A 185 -11.21 2.37 25.26
C LYS A 185 -11.15 3.79 24.71
N LYS A 186 -9.94 4.32 24.53
CA LYS A 186 -9.72 5.63 23.89
C LYS A 186 -10.21 5.58 22.45
N VAL A 187 -11.10 6.50 22.06
CA VAL A 187 -11.50 6.70 20.66
C VAL A 187 -10.27 7.14 19.87
N PRO A 188 -9.78 6.35 18.90
CA PRO A 188 -8.61 6.70 18.10
C PRO A 188 -8.83 8.01 17.34
N GLY A 189 -7.76 8.79 17.20
CA GLY A 189 -7.78 9.99 16.38
C GLY A 189 -7.81 9.64 14.90
N MET A 190 -8.42 10.53 14.12
CA MET A 190 -8.38 10.40 12.68
C MET A 190 -7.00 10.85 12.17
N SER A 191 -6.18 9.94 11.66
CA SER A 191 -4.95 10.28 10.94
C SER A 191 -5.29 10.74 9.52
N GLY A 192 -5.85 11.96 9.40
CA GLY A 192 -6.29 12.56 8.13
C GLY A 192 -7.58 11.97 7.58
N THR A 193 -7.79 12.09 6.26
CA THR A 193 -8.98 11.62 5.52
C THR A 193 -9.06 10.09 5.38
N ARG A 194 -8.28 9.32 6.15
CA ARG A 194 -8.14 7.86 6.01
C ARG A 194 -9.30 7.06 6.63
N TRP A 195 -10.39 6.83 5.89
CA TRP A 195 -11.56 6.05 6.32
C TRP A 195 -11.25 4.63 6.84
N LEU A 196 -10.18 4.00 6.40
CA LEU A 196 -9.78 2.69 6.93
C LEU A 196 -9.26 2.76 8.37
N ALA A 197 -8.68 3.89 8.79
CA ALA A 197 -8.34 4.17 10.19
C ALA A 197 -9.58 4.49 11.03
N ARG A 198 -10.67 4.98 10.40
CA ARG A 198 -11.92 5.30 11.10
C ARG A 198 -12.71 4.07 11.53
N LEU A 199 -12.49 2.91 10.92
CA LEU A 199 -13.13 1.67 11.39
C LEU A 199 -12.79 1.38 12.86
N GLU A 200 -11.56 1.66 13.29
CA GLU A 200 -11.17 1.47 14.69
C GLU A 200 -11.93 2.43 15.61
N ALA A 201 -12.15 3.68 15.20
CA ALA A 201 -13.01 4.62 15.92
C ALA A 201 -14.48 4.18 15.93
N VAL A 202 -15.02 3.72 14.80
CA VAL A 202 -16.37 3.19 14.70
C VAL A 202 -16.57 1.99 15.63
N ASN A 203 -15.62 1.05 15.67
CA ASN A 203 -15.66 -0.09 16.58
C ASN A 203 -15.72 0.37 18.03
N VAL A 204 -14.81 1.27 18.43
CA VAL A 204 -14.73 1.80 19.80
C VAL A 204 -15.98 2.58 20.20
N ILE A 205 -16.59 3.31 19.26
CA ILE A 205 -17.85 4.04 19.47
C ILE A 205 -19.03 3.08 19.65
N ILE A 206 -19.15 2.06 18.80
CA ILE A 206 -20.27 1.11 18.89
C ILE A 206 -20.15 0.26 20.15
N ASP A 207 -18.95 -0.22 20.48
CA ASP A 207 -18.69 -1.03 21.69
C ASP A 207 -19.02 -0.25 22.98
N GLN A 208 -19.05 1.08 22.93
CA GLN A 208 -19.31 1.95 24.07
C GLN A 208 -20.56 2.84 23.85
N TRP A 209 -21.46 2.45 22.94
CA TRP A 209 -22.55 3.31 22.46
C TRP A 209 -23.44 3.84 23.60
N GLU A 210 -23.89 2.97 24.49
CA GLU A 210 -24.81 3.35 25.57
C GLU A 210 -24.14 4.28 26.60
N ALA A 211 -22.87 4.03 26.92
CA ALA A 211 -22.11 4.89 27.81
C ALA A 211 -21.84 6.28 27.19
N LEU A 212 -21.52 6.33 25.89
CA LEU A 212 -21.34 7.58 25.16
C LEU A 212 -22.65 8.36 25.04
N LYS A 213 -23.76 7.68 24.77
CA LYS A 213 -25.11 8.27 24.73
C LYS A 213 -25.45 8.94 26.06
N LEU A 214 -25.26 8.25 27.18
CA LEU A 214 -25.47 8.82 28.52
C LEU A 214 -24.53 9.99 28.81
N HIS A 215 -23.26 9.87 28.43
CA HIS A 215 -22.27 10.95 28.60
C HIS A 215 -22.71 12.24 27.89
N PHE A 216 -23.15 12.14 26.63
CA PHE A 216 -23.57 13.31 25.87
C PHE A 216 -24.91 13.88 26.33
N GLU A 217 -25.82 13.07 26.87
CA GLU A 217 -27.04 13.53 27.54
C GLU A 217 -26.73 14.36 28.79
N LEU A 218 -25.85 13.85 29.67
CA LEU A 218 -25.40 14.57 30.86
C LEU A 218 -24.57 15.81 30.51
N SER A 219 -23.80 15.76 29.42
CA SER A 219 -22.98 16.89 28.98
C SER A 219 -23.85 17.99 28.35
N ALA A 220 -24.87 17.64 27.57
CA ALA A 220 -25.75 18.60 26.90
C ALA A 220 -26.62 19.39 27.91
N SER A 221 -26.95 18.79 29.05
CA SER A 221 -27.65 19.47 30.14
C SER A 221 -26.77 20.45 30.93
N LYS A 222 -25.44 20.21 30.97
CA LYS A 222 -24.48 21.03 31.72
C LYS A 222 -23.80 22.11 30.88
N GLU A 223 -23.44 21.79 29.63
CA GLU A 223 -22.66 22.67 28.75
C GLU A 223 -23.52 23.23 27.61
N ARG A 224 -23.57 24.56 27.50
CA ARG A 224 -24.24 25.23 26.36
C ARG A 224 -23.31 25.29 25.14
N CYS A 225 -23.01 24.14 24.56
CA CYS A 225 -22.16 24.02 23.38
C CYS A 225 -22.96 23.41 22.20
N HIS A 226 -22.78 23.95 21.00
CA HIS A 226 -23.42 23.43 19.79
C HIS A 226 -22.96 22.00 19.47
N THR A 227 -21.66 21.72 19.60
CA THR A 227 -21.08 20.40 19.34
C THR A 227 -21.67 19.34 20.27
N THR A 228 -21.84 19.65 21.56
CA THR A 228 -22.42 18.72 22.54
C THR A 228 -23.88 18.41 22.25
N ARG A 229 -24.69 19.42 21.90
CA ARG A 229 -26.09 19.22 21.50
C ARG A 229 -26.19 18.35 20.26
N THR A 230 -25.36 18.65 19.26
CA THR A 230 -25.34 17.88 18.00
C THR A 230 -24.90 16.43 18.23
N LEU A 231 -23.88 16.19 19.07
CA LEU A 231 -23.47 14.83 19.44
C LEU A 231 -24.56 14.11 20.23
N HIS A 232 -25.18 14.77 21.21
CA HIS A 232 -26.31 14.21 21.97
C HIS A 232 -27.45 13.78 21.03
N ASP A 233 -27.87 14.66 20.12
CA ASP A 233 -28.94 14.37 19.17
C ASP A 233 -28.53 13.21 18.23
N ALA A 234 -27.26 13.17 17.81
CA ALA A 234 -26.74 12.12 16.95
C ALA A 234 -26.67 10.74 17.64
N TYR A 235 -26.29 10.67 18.92
CA TYR A 235 -26.31 9.42 19.71
C TYR A 235 -27.72 8.98 20.12
N ARG A 236 -28.67 9.92 20.15
CA ARG A 236 -30.09 9.64 20.42
C ARG A 236 -30.82 9.06 19.20
N ASP A 237 -30.40 9.44 17.99
CA ASP A 237 -30.99 8.94 16.75
C ASP A 237 -30.48 7.53 16.39
N ASP A 238 -31.36 6.54 16.51
CA ASP A 238 -31.09 5.14 16.21
C ASP A 238 -30.68 4.90 14.74
N GLN A 239 -31.02 5.81 13.80
CA GLN A 239 -30.55 5.70 12.41
C GLN A 239 -29.01 5.75 12.35
N ASN A 240 -28.38 6.60 13.16
CA ASN A 240 -26.93 6.73 13.18
C ASN A 240 -26.27 5.46 13.71
N LYS A 241 -26.86 4.81 14.72
CA LYS A 241 -26.38 3.52 15.21
C LYS A 241 -26.48 2.45 14.12
N LEU A 242 -27.60 2.39 13.38
CA LEU A 242 -27.76 1.48 12.25
C LEU A 242 -26.69 1.69 11.16
N TYR A 243 -26.44 2.94 10.75
CA TYR A 243 -25.38 3.24 9.78
C TYR A 243 -24.00 2.77 10.26
N LEU A 244 -23.66 3.03 11.52
CA LEU A 244 -22.36 2.63 12.09
C LEU A 244 -22.23 1.10 12.21
N LEU A 245 -23.29 0.40 12.62
CA LEU A 245 -23.32 -1.07 12.66
C LEU A 245 -23.07 -1.68 11.28
N PHE A 246 -23.72 -1.11 10.25
CA PHE A 246 -23.53 -1.53 8.88
C PHE A 246 -22.10 -1.25 8.39
N VAL A 247 -21.58 -0.04 8.63
CA VAL A 247 -20.20 0.36 8.27
C VAL A 247 -19.17 -0.56 8.93
N ARG A 248 -19.35 -0.87 10.23
CA ARG A 248 -18.48 -1.79 10.97
C ARG A 248 -18.38 -3.14 10.29
N LYS A 249 -19.50 -3.73 9.90
CA LYS A 249 -19.53 -5.01 9.19
C LYS A 249 -18.84 -4.90 7.82
N THR A 250 -19.27 -3.95 7.00
CA THR A 250 -18.90 -3.89 5.58
C THR A 250 -17.42 -3.55 5.39
N LEU A 251 -16.87 -2.64 6.19
CA LEU A 251 -15.47 -2.23 6.06
C LEU A 251 -14.48 -3.18 6.75
N LYS A 252 -14.94 -4.11 7.58
CA LYS A 252 -14.06 -5.09 8.26
C LYS A 252 -13.18 -5.84 7.25
N GLU A 253 -13.77 -6.33 6.17
CA GLU A 253 -13.03 -7.05 5.12
C GLU A 253 -12.10 -6.13 4.34
N VAL A 254 -12.52 -4.89 4.04
CA VAL A 254 -11.69 -3.91 3.32
C VAL A 254 -10.44 -3.54 4.15
N VAL A 255 -10.60 -3.31 5.45
CA VAL A 255 -9.50 -3.02 6.37
C VAL A 255 -8.60 -4.25 6.54
N ARG A 256 -9.16 -5.46 6.60
CA ARG A 256 -8.38 -6.71 6.67
C ARG A 256 -7.45 -6.83 5.45
N VAL A 257 -7.98 -6.69 4.24
CA VAL A 257 -7.18 -6.74 3.01
C VAL A 257 -6.13 -5.63 2.98
N ASN A 258 -6.51 -4.40 3.35
CA ASN A 258 -5.56 -3.30 3.41
C ASN A 258 -4.36 -3.59 4.34
N LYS A 259 -4.62 -4.12 5.55
CA LYS A 259 -3.56 -4.53 6.51
C LYS A 259 -2.66 -5.63 5.94
N ILE A 260 -3.21 -6.57 5.17
CA ILE A 260 -2.46 -7.64 4.51
C ILE A 260 -1.52 -7.09 3.43
N PHE A 261 -1.99 -6.16 2.59
CA PHE A 261 -1.15 -5.50 1.57
C PHE A 261 -0.09 -4.58 2.19
N GLN A 262 -0.27 -4.11 3.42
CA GLN A 262 0.72 -3.33 4.16
C GLN A 262 1.81 -4.19 4.83
N ALA A 263 1.61 -5.51 4.91
CA ALA A 263 2.57 -6.41 5.55
C ALA A 263 3.87 -6.54 4.72
N GLN A 264 5.02 -6.64 5.39
CA GLN A 264 6.33 -6.65 4.74
C GLN A 264 6.65 -7.94 3.97
N ALA A 265 6.04 -9.07 4.35
CA ALA A 265 6.35 -10.40 3.81
C ALA A 265 5.08 -11.11 3.32
N ALA A 266 4.24 -10.39 2.58
CA ALA A 266 2.98 -10.93 2.12
C ALA A 266 3.18 -11.84 0.88
N ASP A 267 2.72 -13.08 0.96
CA ASP A 267 2.71 -14.02 -0.17
C ASP A 267 1.74 -13.52 -1.24
N ILE A 268 2.25 -13.17 -2.42
CA ILE A 268 1.49 -12.58 -3.53
C ILE A 268 0.26 -13.43 -3.87
N THR A 269 0.37 -14.76 -3.83
CA THR A 269 -0.74 -15.66 -4.17
C THR A 269 -1.86 -15.56 -3.13
N LYS A 270 -1.51 -15.54 -1.85
CA LYS A 270 -2.47 -15.44 -0.75
C LYS A 270 -3.15 -14.07 -0.72
N VAL A 271 -2.34 -13.01 -0.87
CA VAL A 271 -2.80 -11.62 -0.95
C VAL A 271 -3.78 -11.43 -2.11
N THR A 272 -3.52 -12.06 -3.26
CA THR A 272 -4.43 -12.04 -4.41
C THR A 272 -5.76 -12.72 -4.09
N GLN A 273 -5.72 -13.89 -3.45
CA GLN A 273 -6.93 -14.60 -3.04
C GLN A 273 -7.75 -13.77 -2.04
N ASP A 274 -7.09 -13.10 -1.09
CA ASP A 274 -7.74 -12.23 -0.12
C ASP A 274 -8.43 -11.03 -0.78
N LEU A 275 -7.79 -10.41 -1.79
CA LEU A 275 -8.37 -9.30 -2.55
C LEU A 275 -9.62 -9.74 -3.31
N VAL A 276 -9.54 -10.86 -4.03
CA VAL A 276 -10.67 -11.43 -4.80
C VAL A 276 -11.80 -11.86 -3.87
N ALA A 277 -11.48 -12.50 -2.73
CA ALA A 277 -12.47 -12.91 -1.75
C ALA A 277 -13.20 -11.72 -1.13
N MET A 278 -12.48 -10.65 -0.76
CA MET A 278 -13.09 -9.40 -0.29
C MET A 278 -14.03 -8.83 -1.36
N TYR A 279 -13.59 -8.81 -2.61
CA TYR A 279 -14.37 -8.28 -3.71
C TYR A 279 -15.67 -9.09 -3.96
N ARG A 280 -15.57 -10.42 -3.93
CA ARG A 280 -16.72 -11.34 -4.02
C ARG A 280 -17.66 -11.19 -2.82
N ASN A 281 -17.12 -11.00 -1.61
CA ASN A 281 -17.91 -10.79 -0.40
C ASN A 281 -18.70 -9.48 -0.45
N LEU A 282 -18.11 -8.39 -0.95
CA LEU A 282 -18.83 -7.13 -1.16
C LEU A 282 -19.96 -7.32 -2.19
N MET A 283 -19.67 -7.96 -3.33
CA MET A 283 -20.69 -8.26 -4.34
C MET A 283 -21.82 -9.13 -3.80
N ASN A 284 -21.54 -10.15 -2.99
CA ASN A 284 -22.55 -11.01 -2.38
C ASN A 284 -23.57 -10.26 -1.50
N ILE A 285 -23.25 -9.04 -1.04
CA ILE A 285 -24.19 -8.21 -0.27
C ILE A 285 -25.32 -7.69 -1.17
N VAL A 286 -25.03 -7.36 -2.43
CA VAL A 286 -25.96 -6.68 -3.35
C VAL A 286 -26.34 -7.48 -4.60
N VAL A 287 -25.54 -8.46 -5.02
CA VAL A 287 -25.74 -9.27 -6.23
C VAL A 287 -26.33 -10.62 -5.88
N ASN A 288 -27.28 -11.10 -6.68
CA ASN A 288 -27.87 -12.42 -6.49
C ASN A 288 -26.79 -13.54 -6.47
N PRO A 289 -26.71 -14.37 -5.40
CA PRO A 289 -25.69 -15.41 -5.28
C PRO A 289 -25.65 -16.40 -6.45
N LYS A 290 -26.80 -16.66 -7.12
CA LYS A 290 -26.87 -17.55 -8.29
C LYS A 290 -26.13 -17.00 -9.51
N HIS A 291 -26.05 -15.68 -9.65
CA HIS A 291 -25.28 -15.05 -10.72
C HIS A 291 -23.80 -14.99 -10.36
N LEU A 292 -23.48 -14.66 -9.11
CA LEU A 292 -22.10 -14.52 -8.67
C LEU A 292 -21.35 -15.87 -8.64
N SER A 293 -22.02 -16.97 -8.28
CA SER A 293 -21.41 -18.31 -8.23
C SER A 293 -20.94 -18.82 -9.59
N LYS A 294 -21.52 -18.33 -10.69
CA LYS A 294 -21.14 -18.67 -12.07
C LYS A 294 -19.98 -17.82 -12.60
N CYS A 295 -19.65 -16.71 -11.93
CA CYS A 295 -18.57 -15.82 -12.34
C CYS A 295 -17.23 -16.35 -11.84
N SER A 296 -16.28 -16.59 -12.75
CA SER A 296 -14.89 -16.87 -12.38
C SER A 296 -14.25 -15.64 -11.75
N ASP A 297 -13.18 -15.85 -10.99
CA ASP A 297 -12.43 -14.78 -10.31
C ASP A 297 -11.83 -13.78 -11.31
N GLU A 298 -11.43 -14.24 -12.49
CA GLU A 298 -10.88 -13.42 -13.59
C GLU A 298 -11.90 -12.46 -14.19
N ASN A 299 -13.17 -12.86 -14.23
CA ASN A 299 -14.25 -12.04 -14.79
C ASN A 299 -14.88 -11.10 -13.76
N LEU A 300 -14.58 -11.30 -12.47
CA LEU A 300 -15.19 -10.56 -11.37
C LEU A 300 -14.99 -9.03 -11.50
N PRO A 301 -13.78 -8.50 -11.83
CA PRO A 301 -13.59 -7.06 -12.00
C PRO A 301 -14.33 -6.46 -13.21
N LYS A 302 -14.69 -7.30 -14.19
CA LYS A 302 -15.33 -6.90 -15.46
C LYS A 302 -16.85 -7.16 -15.45
N LEU A 303 -17.38 -7.72 -14.37
CA LEU A 303 -18.80 -8.04 -14.24
C LEU A 303 -19.65 -6.77 -14.19
N LYS A 304 -20.65 -6.67 -15.08
CA LYS A 304 -21.71 -5.65 -15.06
C LYS A 304 -22.70 -5.93 -13.93
N PHE A 305 -22.25 -5.79 -12.69
CA PHE A 305 -23.01 -6.24 -11.52
C PHE A 305 -24.29 -5.43 -11.26
N LEU A 306 -24.36 -4.18 -11.74
CA LEU A 306 -25.52 -3.30 -11.62
C LEU A 306 -26.80 -3.93 -12.20
N ASP A 307 -26.68 -4.71 -13.28
CA ASP A 307 -27.80 -5.40 -13.93
C ASP A 307 -28.38 -6.56 -13.09
N HIS A 308 -27.71 -6.90 -11.99
CA HIS A 308 -28.01 -8.07 -11.15
C HIS A 308 -28.16 -7.70 -9.66
N VAL A 309 -28.30 -6.41 -9.36
CA VAL A 309 -28.53 -5.91 -7.99
C VAL A 309 -29.90 -6.35 -7.49
N MET A 310 -29.94 -6.95 -6.31
CA MET A 310 -31.17 -7.44 -5.70
C MET A 310 -31.97 -6.32 -5.01
N PRO A 311 -33.28 -6.54 -4.79
CA PRO A 311 -34.10 -5.67 -3.94
C PRO A 311 -33.55 -5.62 -2.50
N CYS A 312 -33.77 -4.49 -1.83
CA CYS A 312 -33.21 -4.20 -0.51
C CYS A 312 -33.68 -5.20 0.57
N GLU A 313 -34.89 -5.73 0.40
CA GLU A 313 -35.53 -6.72 1.27
C GLU A 313 -34.81 -8.07 1.25
N ALA A 314 -34.14 -8.40 0.14
CA ALA A 314 -33.39 -9.63 -0.04
C ALA A 314 -31.94 -9.52 0.49
N MET A 315 -31.49 -8.31 0.84
CA MET A 315 -30.12 -8.07 1.28
C MET A 315 -29.92 -8.38 2.77
N ASN A 316 -28.72 -8.87 3.12
CA ASN A 316 -28.33 -9.09 4.50
C ASN A 316 -27.39 -7.99 5.00
N PHE A 317 -27.89 -7.12 5.88
CA PHE A 317 -27.13 -6.01 6.46
C PHE A 317 -26.26 -6.41 7.67
N GLY A 318 -26.36 -7.65 8.16
CA GLY A 318 -25.58 -8.19 9.27
C GLY A 318 -26.41 -8.45 10.52
N TYR A 319 -25.94 -9.38 11.36
CA TYR A 319 -26.64 -9.78 12.59
C TYR A 319 -26.97 -8.58 13.47
N GLU A 320 -25.97 -7.80 13.87
CA GLU A 320 -26.16 -6.69 14.81
C GLU A 320 -27.05 -5.58 14.24
N PHE A 321 -26.93 -5.28 12.95
CA PHE A 321 -27.82 -4.35 12.26
C PHE A 321 -29.25 -4.87 12.27
N ASN A 322 -29.47 -6.12 11.87
CA ASN A 322 -30.79 -6.71 11.74
C ASN A 322 -31.48 -6.84 13.10
N THR A 323 -30.75 -7.24 14.14
CA THR A 323 -31.27 -7.30 15.51
C THR A 323 -31.65 -5.91 16.01
N PHE A 324 -30.73 -4.93 15.90
CA PHE A 324 -31.02 -3.58 16.35
C PHE A 324 -32.15 -2.92 15.55
N ALA A 325 -32.29 -3.21 14.25
CA ALA A 325 -33.39 -2.70 13.43
C ALA A 325 -34.77 -3.19 13.88
N VAL A 326 -34.85 -4.32 14.59
CA VAL A 326 -36.11 -4.82 15.18
C VAL A 326 -36.40 -4.13 16.52
N ASP A 327 -35.36 -3.88 17.32
CA ASP A 327 -35.49 -3.36 18.69
C ASP A 327 -35.47 -1.82 18.78
N CYS A 328 -35.08 -1.12 17.71
CA CYS A 328 -34.95 0.34 17.71
C CYS A 328 -36.30 1.07 17.68
N SER A 329 -36.27 2.36 17.99
CA SER A 329 -37.44 3.24 18.03
C SER A 329 -37.96 3.67 16.65
N LEU A 330 -37.36 3.19 15.55
CA LEU A 330 -37.64 3.64 14.20
C LEU A 330 -38.86 2.93 13.57
N THR A 331 -39.59 3.66 12.74
CA THR A 331 -40.64 3.06 11.90
C THR A 331 -40.04 2.18 10.80
N LYS A 332 -40.83 1.24 10.26
CA LYS A 332 -40.43 0.40 9.13
C LYS A 332 -39.95 1.20 7.91
N VAL A 333 -40.57 2.36 7.66
CA VAL A 333 -40.21 3.26 6.55
C VAL A 333 -38.84 3.89 6.79
N GLN A 334 -38.53 4.33 8.01
CA GLN A 334 -37.22 4.87 8.37
C GLN A 334 -36.13 3.80 8.28
N VAL A 335 -36.40 2.58 8.76
CA VAL A 335 -35.45 1.46 8.61
C VAL A 335 -35.21 1.14 7.14
N GLN A 336 -36.26 1.13 6.30
CA GLN A 336 -36.10 0.93 4.86
C GLN A 336 -35.25 2.03 4.21
N TYR A 337 -35.45 3.29 4.59
CA TYR A 337 -34.65 4.42 4.11
C TYR A 337 -33.15 4.24 4.45
N VAL A 338 -32.84 3.83 5.69
CA VAL A 338 -31.46 3.50 6.10
C VAL A 338 -30.89 2.36 5.26
N LYS A 339 -31.67 1.30 5.03
CA LYS A 339 -31.23 0.16 4.23
C LYS A 339 -30.92 0.52 2.78
N GLU A 340 -31.73 1.37 2.14
CA GLU A 340 -31.47 1.86 0.77
C GLU A 340 -30.17 2.66 0.69
N ARG A 341 -29.91 3.57 1.66
CA ARG A 341 -28.64 4.29 1.75
C ARG A 341 -27.44 3.36 1.95
N CYS A 342 -27.60 2.33 2.78
CA CYS A 342 -26.58 1.29 2.96
C CYS A 342 -26.34 0.49 1.68
N LYS A 343 -27.39 0.22 0.89
CA LYS A 343 -27.28 -0.42 -0.43
C LYS A 343 -26.51 0.47 -1.42
N GLU A 344 -26.84 1.76 -1.50
CA GLU A 344 -26.09 2.74 -2.31
C GLU A 344 -24.61 2.76 -1.94
N PHE A 345 -24.30 2.75 -0.63
CA PHE A 345 -22.92 2.66 -0.14
C PHE A 345 -22.17 1.44 -0.69
N VAL A 346 -22.76 0.23 -0.65
CA VAL A 346 -22.08 -0.97 -1.18
C VAL A 346 -21.89 -0.88 -2.68
N ILE A 347 -22.90 -0.40 -3.40
CA ILE A 347 -22.83 -0.24 -4.86
C ILE A 347 -21.69 0.71 -5.23
N GLU A 348 -21.62 1.87 -4.58
CA GLU A 348 -20.56 2.85 -4.82
C GLU A 348 -19.18 2.30 -4.44
N LEU A 349 -19.08 1.58 -3.32
CA LEU A 349 -17.83 0.92 -2.91
C LEU A 349 -17.35 -0.08 -3.98
N ILE A 350 -18.24 -0.94 -4.49
CA ILE A 350 -17.89 -1.92 -5.54
C ILE A 350 -17.50 -1.21 -6.84
N ASN A 351 -18.26 -0.19 -7.27
CA ASN A 351 -17.96 0.62 -8.45
C ASN A 351 -16.57 1.23 -8.36
N GLN A 352 -16.25 1.88 -7.24
CA GLN A 352 -14.95 2.51 -7.04
C GLN A 352 -13.81 1.49 -7.04
N VAL A 353 -14.03 0.28 -6.50
CA VAL A 353 -13.04 -0.81 -6.60
C VAL A 353 -12.86 -1.28 -8.05
N GLN A 354 -13.94 -1.47 -8.83
CA GLN A 354 -13.85 -1.83 -10.27
C GLN A 354 -13.11 -0.79 -11.09
N MET A 355 -13.35 0.50 -10.81
CA MET A 355 -12.74 1.58 -11.55
C MET A 355 -11.25 1.74 -11.24
N ARG A 356 -10.82 1.36 -10.03
CA ARG A 356 -9.46 1.63 -9.54
C ARG A 356 -8.51 0.46 -9.68
N LEU A 357 -8.97 -0.77 -9.44
CA LEU A 357 -8.11 -1.96 -9.36
C LEU A 357 -8.23 -3.00 -10.49
N PRO A 358 -8.82 -2.75 -11.68
CA PRO A 358 -9.05 -3.81 -12.66
C PRO A 358 -7.72 -4.38 -13.18
N ASP A 359 -6.78 -3.52 -13.56
CA ASP A 359 -5.46 -3.90 -14.09
C ASP A 359 -4.59 -4.60 -13.01
N ASN A 360 -4.71 -4.14 -11.77
CA ASN A 360 -4.02 -4.74 -10.62
C ASN A 360 -4.49 -6.18 -10.40
N VAL A 361 -5.82 -6.40 -10.36
CA VAL A 361 -6.38 -7.74 -10.15
C VAL A 361 -6.01 -8.65 -11.31
N GLU A 362 -6.07 -8.17 -12.55
CA GLU A 362 -5.65 -8.94 -13.73
C GLU A 362 -4.17 -9.37 -13.63
N THR A 363 -3.29 -8.45 -13.26
CA THR A 363 -1.86 -8.74 -13.11
C THR A 363 -1.58 -9.73 -11.98
N LEU A 364 -2.27 -9.58 -10.84
CA LEU A 364 -2.15 -10.48 -9.69
C LEU A 364 -2.69 -11.90 -10.01
N LEU A 365 -3.80 -12.00 -10.74
CA LEU A 365 -4.35 -13.28 -11.17
C LEU A 365 -3.47 -13.98 -12.20
N MET A 366 -2.84 -13.22 -13.10
CA MET A 366 -1.84 -13.76 -14.03
C MET A 366 -0.70 -14.46 -13.29
N LEU A 367 -0.19 -13.88 -12.20
CA LEU A 367 0.90 -14.46 -11.41
C LEU A 367 0.52 -15.76 -10.71
N LYS A 368 -0.77 -15.93 -10.37
CA LYS A 368 -1.27 -17.17 -9.78
C LYS A 368 -0.97 -18.37 -10.67
N LYS A 369 -0.90 -18.20 -12.00
CA LYS A 369 -0.54 -19.27 -12.96
C LYS A 369 0.85 -19.85 -12.72
N PHE A 370 1.77 -19.06 -12.16
CA PHE A 370 3.13 -19.51 -11.86
C PHE A 370 3.27 -20.15 -10.48
N HIS A 371 2.18 -20.35 -9.74
CA HIS A 371 2.22 -21.07 -8.47
C HIS A 371 2.80 -22.49 -8.67
N PRO A 372 3.67 -22.99 -7.77
CA PRO A 372 4.33 -24.29 -7.96
C PRO A 372 3.36 -25.44 -8.23
N SER A 373 2.19 -25.44 -7.60
CA SER A 373 1.15 -26.46 -7.81
C SER A 373 0.57 -26.49 -9.24
N ILE A 374 0.63 -25.36 -9.96
CA ILE A 374 0.20 -25.24 -11.36
C ILE A 374 1.40 -25.47 -12.28
N ALA A 375 2.53 -24.83 -11.99
CA ALA A 375 3.75 -24.93 -12.79
C ALA A 375 4.28 -26.37 -12.90
N THR A 376 4.11 -27.18 -11.85
CA THR A 376 4.50 -28.60 -11.84
C THR A 376 3.44 -29.56 -12.37
N SER A 377 2.24 -29.05 -12.72
CA SER A 377 1.19 -29.87 -13.33
C SER A 377 1.60 -30.34 -14.73
N GLN A 378 1.13 -31.53 -15.10
CA GLN A 378 1.27 -32.08 -16.45
C GLN A 378 0.30 -31.41 -17.43
N ILE A 379 -0.86 -30.98 -16.94
CA ILE A 379 -1.87 -30.25 -17.71
C ILE A 379 -1.93 -28.84 -17.13
N LYS A 380 -1.48 -27.87 -17.91
CA LYS A 380 -1.45 -26.45 -17.54
C LYS A 380 -1.54 -25.59 -18.79
N ASP A 381 -2.07 -24.38 -18.63
CA ASP A 381 -2.25 -23.44 -19.73
C ASP A 381 -0.91 -22.97 -20.30
N SER A 382 -0.92 -22.60 -21.57
CA SER A 382 0.21 -21.92 -22.22
C SER A 382 0.48 -20.56 -21.56
N VAL A 383 1.75 -20.18 -21.54
CA VAL A 383 2.24 -18.89 -21.03
C VAL A 383 2.63 -17.94 -22.17
N ALA A 384 2.44 -18.34 -23.44
CA ALA A 384 2.86 -17.61 -24.63
C ALA A 384 2.28 -16.20 -24.70
N GLN A 385 1.03 -16.00 -24.27
CA GLN A 385 0.41 -14.67 -24.21
C GLN A 385 1.10 -13.77 -23.18
N ILE A 386 1.54 -14.34 -22.05
CA ILE A 386 2.29 -13.61 -21.03
C ILE A 386 3.70 -13.33 -21.55
N GLY A 387 4.36 -14.32 -22.15
CA GLY A 387 5.67 -14.16 -22.77
C GLY A 387 5.67 -13.08 -23.86
N ALA A 388 4.66 -13.06 -24.73
CA ALA A 388 4.53 -12.05 -25.78
C ALA A 388 4.34 -10.63 -25.23
N ARG A 389 3.71 -10.49 -24.05
CA ARG A 389 3.55 -9.19 -23.38
C ARG A 389 4.84 -8.67 -22.75
N TYR A 390 5.72 -9.56 -22.30
CA TYR A 390 6.99 -9.24 -21.63
C TYR A 390 8.16 -9.82 -22.42
N ARG A 391 8.18 -9.58 -23.73
CA ARG A 391 9.09 -10.25 -24.66
C ARG A 391 10.55 -9.91 -24.38
N SER A 392 10.81 -8.72 -23.85
CA SER A 392 12.17 -8.27 -23.52
C SER A 392 12.83 -9.10 -22.42
N THR A 393 12.06 -9.81 -21.57
CA THR A 393 12.59 -10.45 -20.37
C THR A 393 13.28 -11.79 -20.60
N PHE A 394 13.23 -12.33 -21.81
CA PHE A 394 13.80 -13.63 -22.16
C PHE A 394 14.26 -13.65 -23.62
N GLU A 395 14.97 -14.69 -24.03
CA GLU A 395 15.60 -14.75 -25.36
C GLU A 395 14.67 -15.29 -26.43
N ASP A 396 13.95 -16.38 -26.15
CA ASP A 396 13.13 -17.09 -27.14
C ASP A 396 11.76 -17.54 -26.60
N LEU A 397 10.70 -17.35 -27.39
CA LEU A 397 9.32 -17.65 -26.99
C LEU A 397 9.00 -19.14 -27.10
N ASP A 398 9.52 -19.81 -28.13
CA ASP A 398 9.34 -21.26 -28.29
C ASP A 398 10.12 -22.01 -27.20
N GLY A 399 11.35 -21.57 -26.92
CA GLY A 399 12.15 -22.00 -25.78
C GLY A 399 11.40 -21.83 -24.45
N LEU A 400 10.75 -20.69 -24.23
CA LEU A 400 9.96 -20.43 -23.03
C LEU A 400 8.77 -21.42 -22.86
N GLU A 401 8.03 -21.72 -23.93
CA GLU A 401 6.93 -22.71 -23.89
C GLU A 401 7.44 -24.15 -23.65
N ASN A 402 8.56 -24.50 -24.26
CA ASN A 402 9.20 -25.80 -24.08
C ASN A 402 9.70 -25.99 -22.65
N GLU A 403 10.37 -24.97 -22.10
CA GLU A 403 10.81 -24.90 -20.71
C GLU A 403 9.62 -25.02 -19.75
N TRP A 404 8.56 -24.23 -19.96
CA TRP A 404 7.33 -24.26 -19.18
C TRP A 404 6.71 -25.66 -19.12
N SER A 405 6.61 -26.33 -20.27
CA SER A 405 6.07 -27.69 -20.37
C SER A 405 6.93 -28.69 -19.59
N SER A 406 8.25 -28.55 -19.69
CA SER A 406 9.23 -29.46 -19.09
C SER A 406 9.40 -29.33 -17.57
N ILE A 407 8.98 -28.22 -16.95
CA ILE A 407 9.04 -28.04 -15.48
C ILE A 407 8.36 -29.20 -14.73
N GLY A 408 7.22 -29.70 -15.24
CA GLY A 408 6.46 -30.77 -14.59
C GLY A 408 7.15 -32.14 -14.65
N LEU A 409 8.14 -32.30 -15.53
CA LEU A 409 8.90 -33.55 -15.69
C LEU A 409 10.06 -33.67 -14.69
N GLN A 410 10.44 -32.56 -14.06
CA GLN A 410 11.52 -32.50 -13.09
C GLN A 410 11.04 -32.83 -11.67
N GLN A 411 11.96 -33.35 -10.85
CA GLN A 411 11.73 -33.49 -9.42
C GLN A 411 12.20 -32.22 -8.68
N TRP A 412 11.31 -31.67 -7.86
CA TRP A 412 11.54 -30.44 -7.11
C TRP A 412 11.58 -30.71 -5.60
N PRO A 413 12.46 -30.04 -4.85
CA PRO A 413 12.50 -30.13 -3.39
C PRO A 413 11.16 -29.78 -2.74
N LYS A 414 10.69 -30.58 -1.78
CA LYS A 414 9.37 -30.35 -1.13
C LYS A 414 9.28 -29.00 -0.40
N ASN A 415 10.41 -28.47 0.08
CA ASN A 415 10.50 -27.20 0.80
C ASN A 415 10.26 -25.97 -0.09
N CYS A 416 10.43 -26.06 -1.42
CA CYS A 416 10.20 -24.93 -2.32
C CYS A 416 8.76 -24.86 -2.86
N LEU A 417 8.02 -25.98 -2.89
CA LEU A 417 6.68 -26.06 -3.47
C LEU A 417 5.59 -25.21 -2.76
N GLY A 418 5.87 -24.74 -1.54
CA GLY A 418 4.94 -23.91 -0.76
C GLY A 418 5.16 -22.39 -0.89
N ASN A 419 6.20 -21.95 -1.60
CA ASN A 419 6.53 -20.53 -1.74
C ASN A 419 6.97 -20.22 -3.17
N LEU A 420 6.31 -19.23 -3.77
CA LEU A 420 6.51 -18.86 -5.17
C LEU A 420 7.95 -18.44 -5.46
N ILE A 421 8.54 -17.60 -4.61
CA ILE A 421 9.89 -17.08 -4.80
C ILE A 421 10.92 -18.20 -4.67
N SER A 422 10.84 -19.02 -3.61
CA SER A 422 11.81 -20.10 -3.41
C SER A 422 11.76 -21.14 -4.53
N PHE A 423 10.56 -21.49 -5.02
CA PHE A 423 10.42 -22.38 -6.17
C PHE A 423 11.11 -21.82 -7.41
N TRP A 424 10.83 -20.57 -7.77
CA TRP A 424 11.42 -19.97 -8.98
C TRP A 424 12.91 -19.67 -8.84
N THR A 425 13.43 -19.49 -7.62
CA THR A 425 14.86 -19.49 -7.36
C THR A 425 15.49 -20.85 -7.68
N GLU A 426 14.91 -21.96 -7.21
CA GLU A 426 15.40 -23.31 -7.51
C GLU A 426 15.33 -23.63 -9.01
N VAL A 427 14.28 -23.16 -9.71
CA VAL A 427 14.16 -23.30 -11.17
C VAL A 427 15.28 -22.54 -11.89
N ASN A 428 15.58 -21.31 -11.45
CA ASN A 428 16.62 -20.46 -12.04
C ASN A 428 18.04 -21.00 -11.83
N GLU A 429 18.28 -21.72 -10.73
CA GLU A 429 19.58 -22.33 -10.38
C GLU A 429 19.74 -23.74 -10.93
N LYS A 430 18.72 -24.28 -11.61
CA LYS A 430 18.77 -25.64 -12.14
C LYS A 430 19.66 -25.68 -13.39
N GLU A 431 20.73 -26.47 -13.30
CA GLU A 431 21.70 -26.65 -14.36
C GLU A 431 21.73 -28.09 -14.89
N ASN A 432 22.15 -28.24 -16.15
CA ASN A 432 22.44 -29.53 -16.75
C ASN A 432 23.86 -30.02 -16.37
N SER A 433 24.26 -31.20 -16.85
CA SER A 433 25.60 -31.75 -16.58
C SER A 433 26.76 -30.93 -17.15
N ALA A 434 26.48 -29.97 -18.05
CA ALA A 434 27.45 -29.04 -18.61
C ALA A 434 27.50 -27.69 -17.85
N GLY A 435 26.69 -27.51 -16.80
CA GLY A 435 26.59 -26.25 -16.04
C GLY A 435 25.74 -25.18 -16.72
N GLU A 436 25.00 -25.53 -17.77
CA GLU A 436 24.10 -24.60 -18.45
C GLU A 436 22.73 -24.59 -17.77
N LYS A 437 22.14 -23.41 -17.62
CA LYS A 437 20.80 -23.26 -17.04
C LYS A 437 19.74 -23.94 -17.90
N LEU A 438 18.94 -24.80 -17.29
CA LEU A 438 17.88 -25.54 -17.98
C LEU A 438 16.62 -24.70 -18.27
N PHE A 439 16.38 -23.65 -17.48
CA PHE A 439 15.13 -22.89 -17.48
C PHE A 439 15.37 -21.39 -17.53
N SER A 440 16.31 -20.92 -18.36
CA SER A 440 16.72 -19.51 -18.40
C SER A 440 15.59 -18.58 -18.85
N ASN A 441 14.80 -18.96 -19.86
CA ASN A 441 13.74 -18.12 -20.40
C ASN A 441 12.59 -17.96 -19.41
N ILE A 442 12.04 -19.07 -18.92
CA ILE A 442 10.88 -19.04 -18.03
C ILE A 442 11.21 -18.47 -16.66
N SER A 443 12.40 -18.79 -16.11
CA SER A 443 12.80 -18.22 -14.82
C SER A 443 13.06 -16.73 -14.91
N SER A 444 13.67 -16.24 -16.00
CA SER A 444 13.88 -14.81 -16.21
C SER A 444 12.55 -14.06 -16.32
N LEU A 445 11.59 -14.59 -17.09
CA LEU A 445 10.23 -14.03 -17.17
C LEU A 445 9.60 -13.96 -15.77
N VAL A 446 9.56 -15.08 -15.04
CA VAL A 446 8.82 -15.13 -13.77
C VAL A 446 9.49 -14.30 -12.69
N LEU A 447 10.82 -14.35 -12.53
CA LEU A 447 11.55 -13.54 -11.56
C LEU A 447 11.42 -12.04 -11.86
N SER A 448 11.36 -11.67 -13.14
CA SER A 448 11.00 -10.31 -13.55
C SER A 448 9.59 -9.99 -13.07
N LEU A 449 8.57 -10.76 -13.43
CA LEU A 449 7.19 -10.51 -13.02
C LEU A 449 6.98 -10.46 -11.50
N LEU A 450 7.71 -11.26 -10.72
CA LEU A 450 7.69 -11.23 -9.26
C LEU A 450 8.29 -9.95 -8.66
N SER A 451 9.13 -9.26 -9.44
CA SER A 451 9.72 -7.96 -9.11
C SER A 451 8.78 -6.79 -9.36
N LEU A 452 7.57 -7.00 -9.90
CA LEU A 452 6.54 -5.97 -9.99
C LEU A 452 6.11 -5.45 -8.58
N PRO A 453 5.73 -4.17 -8.45
CA PRO A 453 5.48 -3.54 -7.15
C PRO A 453 4.02 -3.65 -6.71
N PHE A 454 3.63 -4.77 -6.09
CA PHE A 454 2.24 -5.00 -5.66
C PHE A 454 1.81 -4.26 -4.40
N SER A 455 2.74 -3.66 -3.67
CA SER A 455 2.49 -2.87 -2.49
C SER A 455 3.39 -1.64 -2.45
N ASN A 456 2.81 -0.49 -2.13
CA ASN A 456 3.55 0.76 -1.93
C ASN A 456 3.93 0.97 -0.46
N ALA A 457 3.69 -0.03 0.40
CA ALA A 457 3.98 0.07 1.84
C ALA A 457 5.44 0.40 2.14
N THR A 458 6.38 0.06 1.24
CA THR A 458 7.80 0.41 1.39
C THR A 458 8.04 1.90 1.31
N VAL A 459 7.38 2.59 0.38
CA VAL A 459 7.51 4.05 0.26
C VAL A 459 6.81 4.76 1.41
N GLU A 460 5.64 4.28 1.83
CA GLU A 460 4.97 4.79 3.05
C GLU A 460 5.86 4.63 4.30
N ARG A 461 6.59 3.51 4.41
CA ARG A 461 7.58 3.30 5.47
C ARG A 461 8.75 4.28 5.37
N ILE A 462 9.25 4.59 4.17
CA ILE A 462 10.29 5.60 3.98
C ILE A 462 9.81 6.96 4.47
N PHE A 463 8.59 7.39 4.13
CA PHE A 463 8.06 8.65 4.62
C PHE A 463 7.86 8.67 6.12
N SER A 464 7.45 7.54 6.72
CA SER A 464 7.42 7.40 8.17
C SER A 464 8.82 7.60 8.80
N GLN A 465 9.86 6.99 8.22
CA GLN A 465 11.24 7.20 8.67
C GLN A 465 11.75 8.62 8.40
N MET A 466 11.36 9.22 7.29
CA MET A 466 11.66 10.61 6.95
C MET A 466 11.10 11.54 8.03
N ASN A 467 9.87 11.35 8.46
CA ASN A 467 9.24 12.15 9.52
C ASN A 467 9.91 11.95 10.89
N VAL A 468 10.58 10.81 11.13
CA VAL A 468 11.38 10.59 12.35
C VAL A 468 12.70 11.38 12.29
N VAL A 469 13.35 11.40 11.12
CA VAL A 469 14.64 12.10 10.91
C VAL A 469 14.43 13.61 10.79
N HIS A 470 13.36 14.01 10.13
CA HIS A 470 12.98 15.37 9.78
C HIS A 470 11.57 15.66 10.32
N SER A 471 11.50 16.02 11.60
CA SER A 471 10.26 16.24 12.36
C SER A 471 10.04 17.71 12.70
N LYS A 472 8.88 18.05 13.31
CA LYS A 472 8.51 19.46 13.55
C LYS A 472 9.52 20.19 14.42
N LEU A 473 10.15 19.42 15.30
CA LEU A 473 11.17 19.89 16.24
C LEU A 473 12.59 19.78 15.67
N ARG A 474 12.79 19.07 14.54
CA ARG A 474 14.07 18.81 13.88
C ARG A 474 13.94 18.89 12.35
N ASN A 475 13.68 20.09 11.82
CA ASN A 475 13.41 20.35 10.40
C ASN A 475 14.56 21.09 9.66
N ARG A 476 15.77 21.11 10.22
CA ARG A 476 16.93 21.82 9.64
C ARG A 476 17.82 20.95 8.75
N LEU A 477 17.46 19.69 8.52
CA LEU A 477 18.25 18.79 7.67
C LEU A 477 17.84 18.99 6.21
N ASN A 478 18.80 19.35 5.36
CA ASN A 478 18.55 19.42 3.92
C ASN A 478 18.24 18.02 3.33
N VAL A 479 17.55 17.99 2.19
CA VAL A 479 17.07 16.75 1.56
C VAL A 479 18.21 15.76 1.30
N ARG A 480 19.38 16.25 0.86
CA ARG A 480 20.59 15.43 0.66
C ARG A 480 21.07 14.73 1.94
N SER A 481 20.96 15.39 3.09
CA SER A 481 21.30 14.78 4.39
C SER A 481 20.30 13.68 4.77
N VAL A 482 19.01 13.93 4.50
CA VAL A 482 17.94 12.96 4.75
C VAL A 482 18.10 11.74 3.83
N GLU A 483 18.35 11.96 2.54
CA GLU A 483 18.66 10.90 1.56
C GLU A 483 19.84 10.04 2.04
N ALA A 484 20.96 10.66 2.45
CA ALA A 484 22.13 9.93 2.93
C ALA A 484 21.81 9.07 4.16
N LEU A 485 21.03 9.59 5.12
CA LEU A 485 20.62 8.84 6.30
C LEU A 485 19.68 7.67 5.96
N LEU A 486 18.75 7.86 5.02
CA LEU A 486 17.89 6.79 4.51
C LEU A 486 18.73 5.73 3.80
N GLN A 487 19.64 6.13 2.91
CA GLN A 487 20.54 5.21 2.20
C GLN A 487 21.37 4.37 3.17
N ILE A 488 21.91 4.98 4.23
CA ILE A 488 22.66 4.25 5.27
C ILE A 488 21.74 3.29 6.01
N ARG A 489 20.57 3.75 6.47
CA ARG A 489 19.64 2.92 7.22
C ARG A 489 19.20 1.69 6.42
N TYR A 490 18.74 1.90 5.20
CA TYR A 490 18.26 0.82 4.34
C TYR A 490 19.42 -0.04 3.82
N GLY A 491 20.59 0.52 3.58
CA GLY A 491 21.81 -0.24 3.28
C GLY A 491 22.23 -1.16 4.43
N LEU A 492 22.20 -0.68 5.67
CA LEU A 492 22.50 -1.47 6.86
C LEU A 492 21.50 -2.62 7.05
N ILE A 493 20.20 -2.34 6.93
CA ILE A 493 19.16 -3.37 7.02
C ILE A 493 19.31 -4.39 5.89
N HIS A 494 19.56 -3.91 4.66
CA HIS A 494 19.63 -4.78 3.49
C HIS A 494 20.87 -5.67 3.52
N TYR A 495 22.06 -5.14 3.80
CA TYR A 495 23.31 -5.91 3.72
C TYR A 495 23.73 -6.59 5.02
N PHE A 496 23.32 -6.06 6.18
CA PHE A 496 23.83 -6.48 7.48
C PHE A 496 22.73 -6.87 8.48
N GLN A 497 21.45 -6.78 8.08
CA GLN A 497 20.24 -6.94 8.93
C GLN A 497 20.10 -5.87 10.03
N SER A 498 21.22 -5.36 10.55
CA SER A 498 21.33 -4.45 11.68
C SER A 498 22.63 -3.66 11.59
N CYS A 499 22.68 -2.49 12.26
CA CYS A 499 23.91 -1.72 12.40
C CYS A 499 24.99 -2.41 13.26
N VAL A 500 24.62 -3.40 14.08
CA VAL A 500 25.55 -4.13 14.96
C VAL A 500 26.51 -5.00 14.17
N ASN A 501 26.07 -5.50 13.01
CA ASN A 501 26.86 -6.40 12.16
C ASN A 501 27.62 -5.64 11.06
N PHE A 502 27.63 -4.30 11.12
CA PHE A 502 28.23 -3.48 10.09
C PHE A 502 29.75 -3.45 10.24
N GLU A 503 30.43 -3.96 9.21
CA GLU A 503 31.88 -3.86 9.07
C GLU A 503 32.21 -2.92 7.90
N PRO A 504 32.90 -1.79 8.14
CA PRO A 504 33.34 -0.89 7.08
C PRO A 504 34.27 -1.60 6.10
N SER A 505 34.04 -1.43 4.81
CA SER A 505 34.96 -1.94 3.78
C SER A 505 36.28 -1.17 3.77
N ASP A 506 37.34 -1.78 3.24
CA ASP A 506 38.64 -1.12 3.05
C ASP A 506 38.51 0.18 2.24
N ASP A 507 37.61 0.22 1.26
CA ASP A 507 37.31 1.43 0.50
C ASP A 507 36.66 2.53 1.35
N MET A 508 35.76 2.16 2.26
CA MET A 508 35.18 3.12 3.20
C MET A 508 36.27 3.67 4.14
N ILE A 509 37.17 2.81 4.64
CA ILE A 509 38.28 3.21 5.52
C ILE A 509 39.27 4.12 4.77
N ARG A 510 39.63 3.81 3.52
CA ARG A 510 40.46 4.67 2.67
C ARG A 510 39.82 6.04 2.45
N ASN A 511 38.53 6.06 2.08
CA ASN A 511 37.79 7.29 1.81
C ASN A 511 37.53 8.13 3.07
N PHE A 512 37.52 7.51 4.25
CA PHE A 512 37.44 8.21 5.54
C PHE A 512 38.60 9.20 5.71
N ASN A 513 39.80 8.80 5.28
CA ASN A 513 41.02 9.58 5.44
C ASN A 513 41.23 10.64 4.34
N SER A 514 40.66 10.44 3.14
CA SER A 514 40.80 11.36 2.00
C SER A 514 39.64 12.34 1.82
N LYS A 515 38.38 11.89 1.95
CA LYS A 515 37.17 12.71 1.75
C LYS A 515 36.55 13.25 3.05
N GLY A 516 36.91 12.65 4.19
CA GLY A 516 36.48 13.08 5.52
C GLY A 516 37.20 14.33 6.06
N THR A 517 38.26 14.77 5.39
CA THR A 517 39.20 15.82 5.82
C THR A 517 39.45 16.91 4.76
N ALA A 518 39.20 16.66 3.47
CA ALA A 518 39.51 17.62 2.40
C ALA A 518 38.34 18.54 2.03
N GLU A 519 38.56 19.85 2.15
CA GLU A 519 37.81 20.99 1.58
C GLU A 519 36.54 21.46 2.31
N GLU A 520 36.64 22.63 2.93
CA GLU A 520 35.58 23.40 3.61
C GLU A 520 34.72 24.23 2.65
N GLU A 521 34.90 24.14 1.32
CA GLU A 521 34.41 25.17 0.39
C GLU A 521 33.10 24.86 -0.37
N GLU A 522 32.70 23.60 -0.60
CA GLU A 522 31.53 23.33 -1.47
C GLU A 522 30.15 23.53 -0.81
N ASP A 523 30.02 23.41 0.52
CA ASP A 523 28.72 23.62 1.20
C ASP A 523 28.38 25.12 1.35
N ASN A 524 29.30 26.05 1.02
CA ASN A 524 29.08 27.50 1.07
C ASN A 524 28.57 28.12 -0.26
N ILE A 525 28.55 27.37 -1.35
CA ILE A 525 28.25 27.92 -2.68
C ILE A 525 26.73 27.99 -2.98
N ILE A 526 25.87 27.29 -2.22
CA ILE A 526 24.40 27.32 -2.43
C ILE A 526 23.70 28.34 -1.50
N ALA A 527 24.44 29.04 -0.63
CA ALA A 527 23.88 30.03 0.29
C ALA A 527 23.99 31.49 -0.19
N LEU A 528 24.48 31.75 -1.41
CA LEU A 528 24.80 33.11 -1.87
C LEU A 528 24.23 33.55 -3.23
N ASP A 529 23.33 32.80 -3.87
CA ASP A 529 22.60 33.30 -5.04
C ASP A 529 21.08 33.13 -4.88
N VAL A 530 20.54 33.83 -3.87
CA VAL A 530 19.14 34.30 -3.88
C VAL A 530 19.18 35.75 -3.39
N GLN A 531 19.31 36.69 -4.33
CA GLN A 531 18.79 38.05 -4.18
C GLN A 531 17.61 38.24 -5.12
#